data_AF-E3MYR0-F1
#
_entry.id   AF-E3MYR0-F1
#
_cell.length_a   1.000
_cell.length_b   1.000
_cell.length_c   1.000
_cell.angle_alpha   90.00
_cell.angle_beta   90.00
_cell.angle_gamma   90.00
#
_symmetry.space_group_name_H-M   'P 1'
#
loop_
_entity.id
_entity.type
_entity.pdbx_description
1 polymer ?
#
loop_
_entity_poly.entity_id
_entity_poly.type
_entity_poly.pdbx_seq_one_letter_code
_entity_poly.pdbx_strand_id
1 'polypeptide(L)'
;MPHPFPLFSLPYVPLKKVLDNFGQRGIIFLSLCSLRSKSIAVSYRGPSKDVRLTLDIGLWDCLEDSDESYMRILLTVENIWNLPMNTTLETVRIGSFEKVPVKMENNFVKGNHLITYWEDRMTGFAAIGDYAREVFNQDIYEVCIFDKREDDDLRRAAEWIKNSQKTIRNLCCNFNSKIDNDLDVILENFKCTEKLFLYVKPSEYYSPSRMPSFQINRLDVCNSFWIKQNHLLTMDCKCILLKSSKLSSRDLNLFLKHWMAGGCSQLKELWISVEKPINYQVLLDGVDFVERERHVERVFVDEADTHDTIRGGFDIKRSSDNVKVTINNGGENSRLFWMIVWPDFAGNSY
;
A
#
# COMPACT_ATOMS: atom_id res chain seq x y z
N MET A 1 44.21 -13.67 -17.33
CA MET A 1 42.83 -13.26 -17.03
C MET A 1 42.02 -13.36 -18.32
N PRO A 2 40.77 -13.85 -18.31
CA PRO A 2 39.89 -13.76 -19.47
C PRO A 2 39.68 -12.30 -19.87
N HIS A 3 39.57 -12.02 -21.17
CA HIS A 3 39.28 -10.69 -21.66
C HIS A 3 37.88 -10.25 -21.20
N PRO A 4 37.72 -9.03 -20.65
CA PRO A 4 36.42 -8.54 -20.25
C PRO A 4 35.48 -8.43 -21.45
N PHE A 5 34.24 -8.90 -21.29
CA PHE A 5 33.23 -8.82 -22.34
C PHE A 5 32.88 -7.35 -22.61
N PRO A 6 33.07 -6.83 -23.84
CA PRO A 6 32.88 -5.41 -24.13
C PRO A 6 31.39 -5.08 -24.34
N LEU A 7 30.61 -5.15 -23.26
CA LEU A 7 29.13 -5.03 -23.27
C LEU A 7 28.63 -3.83 -24.10
N PHE A 8 29.23 -2.65 -23.89
CA PHE A 8 28.81 -1.42 -24.58
C PHE A 8 29.38 -1.24 -25.99
N SER A 9 30.15 -2.21 -26.48
CA SER A 9 30.59 -2.27 -27.88
C SER A 9 29.65 -3.14 -28.73
N LEU A 10 28.67 -3.80 -28.11
CA LEU A 10 27.64 -4.54 -28.84
C LEU A 10 26.77 -3.60 -29.67
N PRO A 11 26.35 -4.01 -30.88
CA PRO A 11 25.26 -3.36 -31.58
C PRO A 11 23.97 -3.37 -30.73
N TYR A 12 23.02 -2.49 -31.09
CA TYR A 12 21.80 -2.30 -30.31
C TYR A 12 21.02 -3.61 -30.07
N VAL A 13 20.84 -4.46 -31.08
CA VAL A 13 20.01 -5.67 -30.94
C VAL A 13 20.60 -6.68 -29.94
N PRO A 14 21.88 -7.10 -30.03
CA PRO A 14 22.50 -7.92 -28.98
C PRO A 14 22.52 -7.26 -27.61
N LEU A 15 22.82 -5.95 -27.53
CA LEU A 15 22.83 -5.24 -26.25
C LEU A 15 21.44 -5.27 -25.60
N LYS A 16 20.38 -4.99 -26.37
CA LYS A 16 19.01 -5.05 -25.88
C LYS A 16 18.67 -6.45 -25.35
N LYS A 17 19.04 -7.52 -26.06
CA LYS A 17 18.83 -8.90 -25.56
C LYS A 17 19.51 -9.15 -24.22
N VAL A 18 20.70 -8.60 -24.00
CA VAL A 18 21.38 -8.70 -22.70
C VAL A 18 20.58 -7.94 -21.63
N LEU A 19 20.17 -6.70 -21.92
CA LEU A 19 19.39 -5.87 -21.00
C LEU A 19 17.98 -6.43 -20.72
N ASP A 20 17.37 -7.15 -21.67
CA ASP A 20 16.11 -7.87 -21.49
C ASP A 20 16.24 -8.97 -20.41
N ASN A 21 17.45 -9.49 -20.19
CA ASN A 21 17.72 -10.58 -19.24
C ASN A 21 18.42 -10.10 -17.96
N PHE A 22 18.62 -8.80 -17.76
CA PHE A 22 19.28 -8.26 -16.56
C PHE A 22 18.37 -8.25 -15.33
N GLY A 23 17.06 -8.14 -15.53
CA GLY A 23 16.11 -7.85 -14.46
C GLY A 23 16.27 -6.42 -13.92
N GLN A 24 15.32 -6.00 -13.11
CA GLN A 24 15.20 -4.65 -12.55
C GLN A 24 16.45 -4.30 -11.72
N ARG A 25 16.88 -5.22 -10.86
CA ARG A 25 18.13 -5.09 -10.08
C ARG A 25 19.37 -4.94 -10.95
N GLY A 26 19.48 -5.73 -12.03
CA GLY A 26 20.62 -5.63 -12.95
C GLY A 26 20.67 -4.27 -13.64
N ILE A 27 19.51 -3.74 -14.03
CA ILE A 27 19.40 -2.43 -14.68
C ILE A 27 19.81 -1.27 -13.76
N ILE A 28 19.35 -1.26 -12.50
CA ILE A 28 19.74 -0.20 -11.57
C ILE A 28 21.23 -0.28 -11.18
N PHE A 29 21.78 -1.48 -10.96
CA PHE A 29 23.21 -1.62 -10.69
C PHE A 29 24.08 -1.22 -11.88
N LEU A 30 23.69 -1.63 -13.10
CA LEU A 30 24.35 -1.20 -14.33
C LEU A 30 24.35 0.34 -14.44
N SER A 31 23.24 0.99 -14.08
CA SER A 31 23.13 2.44 -14.17
C SER A 31 24.09 3.18 -13.23
N LEU A 32 24.49 2.57 -12.11
CA LEU A 32 25.40 3.15 -11.13
C LEU A 32 26.88 3.07 -11.53
N CYS A 33 27.24 2.21 -12.50
CA CYS A 33 28.65 1.98 -12.86
C CYS A 33 29.32 3.16 -13.58
N SER A 34 28.58 3.96 -14.35
CA SER A 34 29.12 5.08 -15.14
C SER A 34 28.01 5.96 -15.73
N LEU A 35 28.34 7.17 -16.16
CA LEU A 35 27.39 8.03 -16.89
C LEU A 35 26.90 7.39 -18.21
N ARG A 36 27.79 6.67 -18.90
CA ARG A 36 27.43 5.95 -20.15
C ARG A 36 26.45 4.82 -19.87
N SER A 37 26.70 4.02 -18.85
CA SER A 37 25.82 2.90 -18.48
C SER A 37 24.49 3.40 -17.92
N LYS A 38 24.48 4.51 -17.17
CA LYS A 38 23.24 5.22 -16.77
C LYS A 38 22.42 5.61 -17.99
N SER A 39 23.03 6.28 -18.97
CA SER A 39 22.34 6.72 -20.20
C SER A 39 21.72 5.54 -20.96
N ILE A 40 22.44 4.42 -21.06
CA ILE A 40 21.92 3.18 -21.66
C ILE A 40 20.76 2.62 -20.85
N ALA A 41 20.90 2.53 -19.52
CA ALA A 41 19.84 2.06 -18.65
C ALA A 41 18.58 2.93 -18.79
N VAL A 42 18.69 4.25 -18.74
CA VAL A 42 17.56 5.20 -18.86
C VAL A 42 16.87 5.09 -20.23
N SER A 43 17.63 4.98 -21.32
CA SER A 43 17.08 4.91 -22.69
C SER A 43 16.54 3.54 -23.09
N TYR A 44 17.00 2.48 -22.42
CA TYR A 44 16.55 1.12 -22.68
C TYR A 44 15.04 0.95 -22.44
N ARG A 45 14.41 0.17 -23.31
CA ARG A 45 12.99 -0.20 -23.26
C ARG A 45 12.89 -1.72 -23.42
N GLY A 46 12.36 -2.40 -22.42
CA GLY A 46 12.23 -3.85 -22.39
C GLY A 46 11.75 -4.35 -21.02
N PRO A 47 11.62 -5.67 -20.83
CA PRO A 47 10.98 -6.26 -19.65
C PRO A 47 11.68 -5.90 -18.34
N SER A 48 12.99 -5.63 -18.32
CA SER A 48 13.67 -5.18 -17.10
C SER A 48 13.35 -3.73 -16.68
N LYS A 49 12.43 -3.06 -17.39
CA LYS A 49 11.79 -1.79 -16.99
C LYS A 49 10.42 -1.97 -16.37
N ASP A 50 9.84 -3.17 -16.45
CA ASP A 50 8.57 -3.48 -15.81
C ASP A 50 8.83 -3.67 -14.33
N VAL A 51 8.44 -2.69 -13.52
CA VAL A 51 8.77 -2.58 -12.11
C VAL A 51 7.60 -1.90 -11.41
N ARG A 52 7.31 -2.29 -10.17
CA ARG A 52 6.46 -1.47 -9.28
C ARG A 52 7.36 -0.93 -8.18
N LEU A 53 7.73 0.35 -8.29
CA LEU A 53 8.66 0.96 -7.34
C LEU A 53 7.97 1.17 -6.00
N THR A 54 8.45 0.48 -4.96
CA THR A 54 8.04 0.68 -3.58
C THR A 54 9.15 1.36 -2.80
N LEU A 55 8.80 2.36 -2.01
CA LEU A 55 9.71 3.02 -1.08
C LEU A 55 9.31 2.74 0.36
N ASP A 56 10.21 2.15 1.13
CA ASP A 56 10.01 1.87 2.54
C ASP A 56 10.74 2.92 3.40
N ILE A 57 10.08 3.34 4.47
CA ILE A 57 10.59 4.30 5.46
C ILE A 57 10.56 3.64 6.84
N GLY A 58 11.66 3.75 7.56
CA GLY A 58 11.76 3.44 8.99
C GLY A 58 12.73 2.32 9.31
N LEU A 59 12.25 1.12 9.68
CA LEU A 59 13.16 0.01 10.06
C LEU A 59 14.22 -0.23 8.99
N TRP A 60 13.81 -0.11 7.73
CA TRP A 60 14.65 -0.21 6.56
C TRP A 60 14.24 0.88 5.57
N ASP A 61 15.11 1.86 5.37
CA ASP A 61 14.90 2.81 4.28
C ASP A 61 15.37 2.16 2.99
N CYS A 62 14.45 1.79 2.11
CA CYS A 62 14.83 1.12 0.87
C CYS A 62 13.92 1.42 -0.30
N LEU A 63 14.48 1.14 -1.48
CA LEU A 63 13.77 1.04 -2.74
C LEU A 63 13.67 -0.43 -3.11
N GLU A 64 12.46 -0.85 -3.40
CA GLU A 64 12.13 -2.22 -3.77
C GLU A 64 11.35 -2.30 -5.09
N ASP A 65 11.39 -3.48 -5.68
CA ASP A 65 10.49 -3.89 -6.76
C ASP A 65 9.43 -4.82 -6.20
N SER A 66 8.18 -4.35 -6.14
CA SER A 66 7.02 -5.09 -5.62
C SER A 66 6.27 -5.81 -6.73
N ASP A 67 6.82 -6.93 -7.22
CA ASP A 67 6.04 -7.92 -7.95
C ASP A 67 5.42 -8.93 -6.95
N GLU A 68 4.18 -9.35 -7.20
CA GLU A 68 3.17 -9.92 -6.25
C GLU A 68 3.59 -11.20 -5.49
N SER A 69 4.83 -11.65 -5.62
CA SER A 69 5.32 -12.90 -5.05
C SER A 69 6.63 -12.82 -4.26
N TYR A 70 7.47 -11.79 -4.44
CA TYR A 70 8.75 -11.67 -3.71
C TYR A 70 9.23 -10.22 -3.58
N MET A 71 9.45 -9.75 -2.35
CA MET A 71 10.12 -8.47 -2.08
C MET A 71 11.58 -8.52 -2.55
N ARG A 72 11.96 -7.63 -3.47
CA ARG A 72 13.33 -7.54 -3.99
C ARG A 72 13.89 -6.15 -3.71
N ILE A 73 14.76 -6.08 -2.69
CA ILE A 73 15.47 -4.86 -2.37
C ILE A 73 16.46 -4.50 -3.49
N LEU A 74 16.31 -3.29 -4.02
CA LEU A 74 17.19 -2.73 -5.05
C LEU A 74 18.30 -1.92 -4.40
N LEU A 75 17.92 -0.91 -3.61
CA LEU A 75 18.84 -0.01 -2.91
C LEU A 75 18.38 0.16 -1.46
N THR A 76 19.33 0.22 -0.54
CA THR A 76 19.07 0.53 0.87
C THR A 76 19.78 1.82 1.25
N VAL A 77 19.18 2.61 2.12
CA VAL A 77 19.72 3.83 2.69
C VAL A 77 20.08 3.54 4.13
N GLU A 78 21.33 3.80 4.48
CA GLU A 78 21.82 3.69 5.85
C GLU A 78 22.59 4.95 6.25
N ASN A 79 22.68 5.17 7.55
CA ASN A 79 23.47 6.29 8.05
C ASN A 79 24.98 5.98 7.96
N ILE A 80 25.81 6.97 7.60
CA ILE A 80 27.27 6.84 7.65
C ILE A 80 27.81 6.44 9.03
N TRP A 81 27.08 6.69 10.12
CA TRP A 81 27.48 6.25 11.46
C TRP A 81 27.42 4.73 11.64
N ASN A 82 26.69 4.03 10.77
CA ASN A 82 26.61 2.56 10.74
C ASN A 82 27.74 1.93 9.89
N LEU A 83 28.70 2.73 9.44
CA LEU A 83 29.85 2.24 8.68
C LEU A 83 30.73 1.32 9.52
N PRO A 84 31.14 0.15 8.99
CA PRO A 84 32.15 -0.68 9.65
C PRO A 84 33.48 0.07 9.70
N MET A 85 34.07 0.20 10.89
CA MET A 85 35.39 0.82 11.10
C MET A 85 36.44 0.19 10.15
N ASN A 86 37.31 1.03 9.59
CA ASN A 86 38.46 0.65 8.73
C ASN A 86 38.12 0.01 7.37
N THR A 87 36.97 0.30 6.77
CA THR A 87 36.64 -0.19 5.42
C THR A 87 36.82 0.90 4.37
N THR A 88 37.63 0.65 3.33
CA THR A 88 37.62 1.49 2.12
C THR A 88 36.39 1.12 1.30
N LEU A 89 35.38 1.99 1.27
CA LEU A 89 34.17 1.75 0.49
C LEU A 89 34.32 2.21 -0.94
N GLU A 90 33.72 1.46 -1.86
CA GLU A 90 33.47 1.93 -3.21
C GLU A 90 32.45 3.08 -3.18
N THR A 91 32.47 3.92 -4.21
CA THR A 91 31.56 5.05 -4.32
C THR A 91 30.86 5.06 -5.66
N VAL A 92 29.62 5.54 -5.69
CA VAL A 92 28.82 5.69 -6.91
C VAL A 92 28.23 7.09 -6.99
N ARG A 93 27.77 7.45 -8.20
CA ARG A 93 27.00 8.67 -8.43
C ARG A 93 25.50 8.38 -8.38
N ILE A 94 24.78 9.08 -7.51
CA ILE A 94 23.31 9.04 -7.42
C ILE A 94 22.80 10.47 -7.60
N GLY A 95 22.15 10.76 -8.72
CA GLY A 95 21.71 12.12 -9.05
C GLY A 95 22.89 13.11 -9.06
N SER A 96 22.77 14.18 -8.27
CA SER A 96 23.81 15.20 -8.07
C SER A 96 24.93 14.79 -7.10
N PHE A 97 24.76 13.69 -6.36
CA PHE A 97 25.74 13.22 -5.38
C PHE A 97 26.80 12.36 -6.06
N GLU A 98 28.05 12.84 -6.10
CA GLU A 98 29.11 12.23 -6.93
C GLU A 98 29.81 11.04 -6.28
N LYS A 99 29.91 11.01 -4.95
CA LYS A 99 30.73 10.07 -4.18
C LYS A 99 29.94 9.45 -3.03
N VAL A 100 28.78 8.88 -3.33
CA VAL A 100 27.97 8.18 -2.32
C VAL A 100 28.67 6.87 -1.97
N PRO A 101 29.08 6.63 -0.71
CA PRO A 101 29.70 5.36 -0.31
C PRO A 101 28.68 4.24 -0.41
N VAL A 102 29.13 3.08 -0.90
CA VAL A 102 28.28 1.91 -1.06
C VAL A 102 28.94 0.62 -0.61
N LYS A 103 28.09 -0.35 -0.25
CA LYS A 103 28.50 -1.70 0.08
C LYS A 103 27.49 -2.69 -0.48
N MET A 104 27.96 -3.70 -1.19
CA MET A 104 27.12 -4.82 -1.57
C MET A 104 26.92 -5.72 -0.36
N GLU A 105 25.66 -6.02 -0.02
CA GLU A 105 25.32 -6.90 1.09
C GLU A 105 24.49 -8.06 0.58
N ASN A 106 24.83 -9.27 1.03
CA ASN A 106 24.06 -10.48 0.78
C ASN A 106 23.40 -10.90 2.09
N ASN A 107 22.08 -10.81 2.16
CA ASN A 107 21.29 -11.19 3.31
C ASN A 107 20.36 -12.34 2.92
N PHE A 108 20.26 -13.37 3.77
CA PHE A 108 19.44 -14.55 3.50
C PHE A 108 17.95 -14.24 3.28
N VAL A 109 17.43 -13.19 3.92
CA VAL A 109 16.04 -12.75 3.81
C VAL A 109 15.88 -11.73 2.67
N LYS A 110 16.85 -10.83 2.50
CA LYS A 110 16.73 -9.66 1.60
C LYS A 110 17.38 -9.86 0.22
N GLY A 111 18.09 -10.95 0.04
CA GLY A 111 18.96 -11.19 -1.12
C GLY A 111 20.12 -10.18 -1.21
N ASN A 112 20.75 -10.16 -2.38
CA ASN A 112 21.82 -9.21 -2.70
C ASN A 112 21.21 -7.82 -2.99
N HIS A 113 21.62 -6.82 -2.22
CA HIS A 113 21.23 -5.43 -2.38
C HIS A 113 22.43 -4.50 -2.16
N LEU A 114 22.33 -3.29 -2.70
CA LEU A 114 23.37 -2.27 -2.53
C LEU A 114 22.96 -1.30 -1.42
N ILE A 115 23.73 -1.27 -0.34
CA ILE A 115 23.58 -0.29 0.73
C ILE A 115 24.29 0.99 0.30
N THR A 116 23.60 2.11 0.45
CA THR A 116 24.09 3.48 0.19
C THR A 116 24.14 4.22 1.52
N TYR A 117 25.26 4.88 1.81
CA TYR A 117 25.48 5.54 3.10
C TYR A 117 25.34 7.05 3.00
N TRP A 118 24.59 7.64 3.94
CA TRP A 118 24.23 9.06 3.92
C TRP A 118 24.38 9.69 5.31
N GLU A 119 24.75 10.97 5.36
CA GLU A 119 24.74 11.76 6.60
C GLU A 119 23.32 11.92 7.15
N ASP A 120 22.39 12.23 6.24
CA ASP A 120 20.96 12.36 6.51
C ASP A 120 20.20 11.33 5.67
N ARG A 121 19.55 10.37 6.34
CA ARG A 121 18.84 9.25 5.68
C ARG A 121 17.72 9.75 4.78
N MET A 122 16.99 10.79 5.17
CA MET A 122 15.92 11.35 4.34
C MET A 122 16.43 11.97 3.02
N THR A 123 17.63 12.54 3.00
CA THR A 123 18.31 12.96 1.77
C THR A 123 18.62 11.76 0.89
N GLY A 124 19.15 10.69 1.48
CA GLY A 124 19.40 9.44 0.77
C GLY A 124 18.15 8.81 0.18
N PHE A 125 17.08 8.78 0.97
CA PHE A 125 15.75 8.31 0.57
C PHE A 125 15.22 9.05 -0.66
N ALA A 126 15.21 10.39 -0.61
CA ALA A 126 14.80 11.21 -1.75
C ALA A 126 15.70 10.97 -2.98
N ALA A 127 17.02 10.87 -2.77
CA ALA A 127 17.98 10.65 -3.84
C ALA A 127 17.82 9.31 -4.54
N ILE A 128 17.60 8.20 -3.80
CA ILE A 128 17.36 6.89 -4.41
C ILE A 128 15.99 6.85 -5.11
N GLY A 129 14.98 7.53 -4.56
CA GLY A 129 13.66 7.65 -5.18
C GLY A 129 13.73 8.37 -6.52
N ASP A 130 14.37 9.55 -6.57
CA ASP A 130 14.55 10.31 -7.81
C ASP A 130 15.38 9.52 -8.84
N TYR A 131 16.44 8.86 -8.38
CA TYR A 131 17.29 8.03 -9.23
C TYR A 131 16.52 6.85 -9.83
N ALA A 132 15.71 6.16 -9.04
CA ALA A 132 14.89 5.05 -9.50
C ALA A 132 13.87 5.50 -10.54
N ARG A 133 13.17 6.61 -10.27
CA ARG A 133 12.19 7.18 -11.19
C ARG A 133 12.82 7.52 -12.54
N GLU A 134 14.00 8.14 -12.52
CA GLU A 134 14.77 8.46 -13.73
C GLU A 134 15.20 7.19 -14.48
N VAL A 135 15.81 6.24 -13.77
CA VAL A 135 16.31 5.00 -14.38
C VAL A 135 15.16 4.24 -14.99
N PHE A 136 14.08 3.95 -14.26
CA PHE A 136 12.98 3.12 -14.75
C PHE A 136 11.98 3.87 -15.62
N ASN A 137 12.00 5.20 -15.64
CA ASN A 137 10.97 6.05 -16.24
C ASN A 137 9.56 5.72 -15.69
N GLN A 138 9.49 5.50 -14.38
CA GLN A 138 8.26 5.17 -13.67
C GLN A 138 8.14 6.03 -12.41
N ASP A 139 6.91 6.32 -11.98
CA ASP A 139 6.67 6.93 -10.68
C ASP A 139 6.74 5.88 -9.55
N ILE A 140 6.89 6.35 -8.32
CA ILE A 140 6.75 5.51 -7.13
C ILE A 140 5.30 5.02 -7.06
N TYR A 141 5.14 3.71 -7.07
CA TYR A 141 3.84 3.06 -7.03
C TYR A 141 3.27 3.06 -5.61
N GLU A 142 4.11 2.67 -4.66
CA GLU A 142 3.75 2.45 -3.26
C GLU A 142 4.78 3.06 -2.31
N VAL A 143 4.28 3.55 -1.17
CA VAL A 143 5.13 3.91 -0.04
C VAL A 143 4.69 3.10 1.15
N CYS A 144 5.65 2.50 1.84
CA CYS A 144 5.41 1.84 3.10
C CYS A 144 6.15 2.55 4.24
N ILE A 145 5.52 2.59 5.41
CA ILE A 145 6.08 3.19 6.62
C ILE A 145 6.04 2.11 7.70
N PHE A 146 7.21 1.65 8.13
CA PHE A 146 7.39 0.54 9.07
C PHE A 146 8.34 0.92 10.21
N ASP A 147 8.01 0.53 11.45
CA ASP A 147 8.79 0.77 12.68
C ASP A 147 9.69 2.02 12.64
N LYS A 148 9.02 3.19 12.62
CA LYS A 148 9.63 4.52 12.53
C LYS A 148 10.81 4.68 13.51
N ARG A 149 11.97 5.13 13.01
CA ARG A 149 13.12 5.55 13.81
C ARG A 149 12.90 6.98 14.33
N GLU A 150 13.58 7.35 15.41
CA GLU A 150 13.35 8.65 16.08
C GLU A 150 13.64 9.86 15.19
N ASP A 151 14.59 9.73 14.25
CA ASP A 151 15.00 10.76 13.29
C ASP A 151 14.21 10.74 11.97
N ASP A 152 13.21 9.86 11.80
CA ASP A 152 12.40 9.83 10.58
C ASP A 152 11.47 11.04 10.51
N ASP A 153 11.59 11.79 9.42
CA ASP A 153 10.74 12.94 9.12
C ASP A 153 9.73 12.60 8.02
N LEU A 154 8.55 12.16 8.45
CA LEU A 154 7.44 11.84 7.56
C LEU A 154 6.94 13.06 6.76
N ARG A 155 7.15 14.28 7.27
CA ARG A 155 6.76 15.50 6.54
C ARG A 155 7.70 15.72 5.36
N ARG A 156 9.02 15.55 5.56
CA ARG A 156 10.00 15.61 4.47
C ARG A 156 9.75 14.54 3.42
N ALA A 157 9.40 13.31 3.83
CA ALA A 157 9.02 12.24 2.91
C ALA A 157 7.79 12.62 2.06
N ALA A 158 6.73 13.09 2.72
CA ALA A 158 5.50 13.51 2.04
C ALA A 158 5.72 14.71 1.11
N GLU A 159 6.51 15.69 1.53
CA GLU A 159 6.89 16.85 0.72
C GLU A 159 7.66 16.44 -0.53
N TRP A 160 8.62 15.52 -0.39
CA TRP A 160 9.35 14.98 -1.54
C TRP A 160 8.39 14.29 -2.52
N ILE A 161 7.54 13.36 -2.07
CA ILE A 161 6.55 12.69 -2.94
C ILE A 161 5.66 13.71 -3.66
N LYS A 162 5.16 14.69 -2.92
CA LYS A 162 4.30 15.74 -3.46
C LYS A 162 4.99 16.53 -4.56
N ASN A 163 6.26 16.89 -4.37
CA ASN A 163 7.06 17.65 -5.35
C ASN A 163 7.48 16.78 -6.54
N SER A 164 7.74 15.50 -6.31
CA SER A 164 8.22 14.57 -7.33
C SER A 164 7.10 14.04 -8.25
N GLN A 165 5.94 13.69 -7.69
CA GLN A 165 4.84 13.04 -8.43
C GLN A 165 3.42 13.35 -7.94
N LYS A 166 3.23 14.25 -6.96
CA LYS A 166 1.94 14.69 -6.37
C LYS A 166 1.13 13.64 -5.60
N THR A 167 1.04 12.42 -6.10
CA THR A 167 0.23 11.32 -5.54
C THR A 167 0.94 9.98 -5.67
N ILE A 168 0.56 9.03 -4.82
CA ILE A 168 0.94 7.62 -4.90
C ILE A 168 -0.31 6.77 -5.14
N ARG A 169 -0.14 5.53 -5.62
CA ARG A 169 -1.27 4.61 -5.75
C ARG A 169 -1.60 3.98 -4.42
N ASN A 170 -0.58 3.44 -3.76
CA ASN A 170 -0.72 2.71 -2.50
C ASN A 170 0.07 3.37 -1.37
N LEU A 171 -0.50 3.34 -0.16
CA LEU A 171 0.17 3.71 1.07
C LEU A 171 -0.08 2.65 2.13
N CYS A 172 0.99 2.09 2.68
CA CYS A 172 0.93 1.11 3.76
C CYS A 172 1.66 1.62 4.99
N CYS A 173 0.97 1.76 6.12
CA CYS A 173 1.56 2.22 7.37
C CYS A 173 1.38 1.14 8.43
N ASN A 174 2.47 0.56 8.92
CA ASN A 174 2.45 -0.46 9.96
C ASN A 174 3.57 -0.22 10.97
N PHE A 175 3.25 0.51 12.03
CA PHE A 175 4.15 0.79 13.13
C PHE A 175 3.37 1.17 14.38
N ASN A 176 4.00 0.97 15.54
CA ASN A 176 3.46 1.45 16.81
C ASN A 176 3.81 2.93 16.96
N SER A 177 2.84 3.82 16.77
CA SER A 177 3.07 5.23 17.05
C SER A 177 3.05 5.48 18.56
N LYS A 178 4.02 6.24 19.05
CA LYS A 178 4.04 6.74 20.44
C LYS A 178 3.30 8.09 20.56
N ILE A 179 3.01 8.77 19.44
CA ILE A 179 2.51 10.15 19.39
C ILE A 179 1.49 10.27 18.25
N ASP A 180 0.26 10.68 18.58
CA ASP A 180 -0.85 10.85 17.62
C ASP A 180 -0.54 11.70 16.37
N ASN A 181 0.44 12.60 16.48
CA ASN A 181 0.88 13.48 15.40
C ASN A 181 1.36 12.71 14.15
N ASP A 182 1.87 11.48 14.26
CA ASP A 182 2.29 10.72 13.08
C ASP A 182 1.11 10.37 12.17
N LEU A 183 -0.03 10.01 12.76
CA LEU A 183 -1.23 9.64 11.99
C LEU A 183 -1.84 10.89 11.32
N ASP A 184 -1.87 12.02 12.02
CA ASP A 184 -2.28 13.31 11.42
C ASP A 184 -1.35 13.69 10.25
N VAL A 185 -0.03 13.55 10.40
CA VAL A 185 0.92 13.80 9.31
C VAL A 185 0.65 12.89 8.11
N ILE A 186 0.42 11.60 8.34
CA ILE A 186 0.13 10.63 7.28
C ILE A 186 -1.13 11.04 6.52
N LEU A 187 -2.23 11.25 7.26
CA LEU A 187 -3.55 11.55 6.71
C LEU A 187 -3.62 12.90 5.98
N GLU A 188 -2.83 13.89 6.42
CA GLU A 188 -2.85 15.24 5.84
C GLU A 188 -1.88 15.41 4.67
N ASN A 189 -0.74 14.73 4.68
CA ASN A 189 0.38 15.02 3.76
C ASN A 189 0.53 13.99 2.65
N PHE A 190 0.12 12.74 2.85
CA PHE A 190 0.16 11.73 1.81
C PHE A 190 -1.17 11.66 1.06
N LYS A 191 -1.09 11.67 -0.28
CA LYS A 191 -2.24 11.51 -1.17
C LYS A 191 -2.14 10.19 -1.91
N CYS A 192 -2.94 9.22 -1.49
CA CYS A 192 -3.10 7.94 -2.19
C CYS A 192 -4.38 7.95 -3.04
N THR A 193 -4.41 7.11 -4.08
CA THR A 193 -5.52 7.06 -5.05
C THR A 193 -6.15 5.68 -5.18
N GLU A 194 -5.45 4.61 -4.81
CA GLU A 194 -5.97 3.24 -4.93
C GLU A 194 -6.15 2.57 -3.57
N LYS A 195 -5.07 2.37 -2.80
CA LYS A 195 -5.14 1.58 -1.56
C LYS A 195 -4.48 2.31 -0.39
N LEU A 196 -5.17 2.29 0.76
CA LEU A 196 -4.65 2.81 2.02
C LEU A 196 -4.77 1.74 3.11
N PHE A 197 -3.64 1.37 3.68
CA PHE A 197 -3.56 0.44 4.80
C PHE A 197 -2.98 1.14 6.03
N LEU A 198 -3.78 1.24 7.10
CA LEU A 198 -3.42 1.90 8.35
C LEU A 198 -3.43 0.87 9.49
N TYR A 199 -2.29 0.22 9.68
CA TYR A 199 -1.96 -0.63 10.82
C TYR A 199 -1.19 0.14 11.89
N VAL A 200 -1.49 1.43 12.04
CA VAL A 200 -0.92 2.30 13.09
C VAL A 200 -1.83 2.26 14.30
N LYS A 201 -1.27 2.12 15.50
CA LYS A 201 -2.01 2.22 16.76
C LYS A 201 -1.82 3.63 17.35
N PRO A 202 -2.83 4.52 17.27
CA PRO A 202 -2.79 5.81 17.93
C PRO A 202 -3.18 5.70 19.42
N SER A 203 -3.13 6.81 20.15
CA SER A 203 -3.58 6.90 21.53
C SER A 203 -5.08 6.60 21.66
N GLU A 204 -5.52 6.16 22.84
CA GLU A 204 -6.89 5.68 23.09
C GLU A 204 -8.00 6.70 22.75
N TYR A 205 -7.67 7.99 22.82
CA TYR A 205 -8.60 9.11 22.59
C TYR A 205 -8.33 9.86 21.28
N TYR A 206 -7.50 9.27 20.40
CA TYR A 206 -7.17 9.88 19.13
C TYR A 206 -8.42 10.24 18.33
N SER A 207 -8.38 11.43 17.76
CA SER A 207 -9.32 11.91 16.76
C SER A 207 -8.54 12.80 15.81
N PRO A 208 -8.61 12.57 14.49
CA PRO A 208 -7.86 13.39 13.54
C PRO A 208 -8.33 14.84 13.60
N SER A 209 -7.37 15.77 13.53
CA SER A 209 -7.63 17.21 13.47
C SER A 209 -8.46 17.60 12.24
N ARG A 210 -8.21 16.91 11.13
CA ARG A 210 -8.96 17.04 9.88
C ARG A 210 -9.27 15.66 9.33
N MET A 211 -10.56 15.34 9.22
CA MET A 211 -10.97 14.06 8.66
C MET A 211 -10.68 14.00 7.15
N PRO A 212 -9.94 12.99 6.66
CA PRO A 212 -9.76 12.79 5.23
C PRO A 212 -11.06 12.36 4.56
N SER A 213 -11.29 12.84 3.35
CA SER A 213 -12.28 12.23 2.46
C SER A 213 -11.63 11.03 1.79
N PHE A 214 -12.06 9.82 2.19
CA PHE A 214 -11.58 8.59 1.57
C PHE A 214 -12.36 8.35 0.28
N GLN A 215 -11.69 8.55 -0.85
CA GLN A 215 -12.19 8.36 -2.22
C GLN A 215 -11.17 7.50 -2.96
N ILE A 216 -11.05 6.24 -2.53
CA ILE A 216 -10.00 5.30 -2.94
C ILE A 216 -10.61 3.91 -3.13
N ASN A 217 -9.97 3.02 -3.89
CA ASN A 217 -10.54 1.68 -4.11
C ASN A 217 -10.66 0.87 -2.80
N ARG A 218 -9.59 0.82 -2.00
CA ARG A 218 -9.53 0.03 -0.76
C ARG A 218 -9.02 0.84 0.43
N LEU A 219 -9.76 0.78 1.52
CA LEU A 219 -9.38 1.32 2.83
C LEU A 219 -9.32 0.18 3.85
N ASP A 220 -8.17 -0.04 4.49
CA ASP A 220 -8.01 -0.95 5.62
C ASP A 220 -7.47 -0.18 6.83
N VAL A 221 -8.20 -0.16 7.94
CA VAL A 221 -7.82 0.53 9.17
C VAL A 221 -7.93 -0.42 10.36
N CYS A 222 -6.79 -0.74 10.96
CA CYS A 222 -6.72 -1.73 12.04
C CYS A 222 -7.27 -1.20 13.39
N ASN A 223 -6.99 0.07 13.67
CA ASN A 223 -7.44 0.77 14.87
C ASN A 223 -8.44 1.85 14.48
N SER A 224 -9.63 1.44 14.07
CA SER A 224 -10.66 2.32 13.48
C SER A 224 -11.61 2.98 14.50
N PHE A 225 -11.31 2.92 15.80
CA PHE A 225 -12.19 3.46 16.86
C PHE A 225 -12.49 4.96 16.73
N TRP A 226 -11.65 5.72 16.02
CA TRP A 226 -11.83 7.15 15.74
C TRP A 226 -12.73 7.41 14.52
N ILE A 227 -13.03 6.39 13.72
CA ILE A 227 -13.97 6.47 12.59
C ILE A 227 -15.40 6.39 13.13
N LYS A 228 -16.00 7.56 13.27
CA LYS A 228 -17.42 7.73 13.60
C LYS A 228 -18.31 7.49 12.38
N GLN A 229 -19.58 7.22 12.67
CA GLN A 229 -20.62 6.95 11.69
C GLN A 229 -20.68 7.97 10.55
N ASN A 230 -20.74 9.27 10.86
CA ASN A 230 -20.86 10.33 9.87
C ASN A 230 -19.70 10.32 8.85
N HIS A 231 -18.52 9.85 9.24
CA HIS A 231 -17.38 9.69 8.32
C HIS A 231 -17.57 8.47 7.42
N LEU A 232 -18.08 7.35 7.95
CA LEU A 232 -18.37 6.16 7.15
C LEU A 232 -19.40 6.47 6.03
N LEU A 233 -20.39 7.31 6.34
CA LEU A 233 -21.41 7.75 5.37
C LEU A 233 -20.85 8.63 4.22
N THR A 234 -19.63 9.15 4.33
CA THR A 234 -19.02 10.00 3.31
C THR A 234 -17.89 9.31 2.53
N MET A 235 -17.60 8.04 2.84
CA MET A 235 -16.58 7.27 2.12
C MET A 235 -17.11 6.79 0.77
N ASP A 236 -16.35 7.02 -0.30
CA ASP A 236 -16.61 6.43 -1.62
C ASP A 236 -15.47 5.47 -1.94
N CYS A 237 -15.54 4.30 -1.31
CA CYS A 237 -14.59 3.22 -1.52
C CYS A 237 -15.29 1.97 -2.04
N LYS A 238 -14.57 1.13 -2.76
CA LYS A 238 -15.07 -0.19 -3.19
C LYS A 238 -14.99 -1.20 -2.05
N CYS A 239 -13.91 -1.16 -1.28
CA CYS A 239 -13.64 -2.09 -0.20
C CYS A 239 -13.25 -1.31 1.06
N ILE A 240 -13.92 -1.58 2.17
CA ILE A 240 -13.66 -0.94 3.47
C ILE A 240 -13.52 -2.02 4.54
N LEU A 241 -12.34 -2.11 5.15
CA LEU A 241 -12.03 -3.00 6.26
C LEU A 241 -11.71 -2.18 7.50
N LEU A 242 -12.53 -2.28 8.53
CA LEU A 242 -12.34 -1.56 9.79
C LEU A 242 -12.24 -2.55 10.94
N LYS A 243 -11.11 -2.57 11.64
CA LYS A 243 -10.92 -3.38 12.86
C LYS A 243 -10.94 -2.48 14.10
N SER A 244 -11.24 -3.07 15.25
CA SER A 244 -11.28 -2.34 16.53
C SER A 244 -12.18 -1.10 16.50
N SER A 245 -13.35 -1.21 15.86
CA SER A 245 -14.29 -0.10 15.70
C SER A 245 -15.18 0.09 16.93
N LYS A 246 -15.55 1.36 17.19
CA LYS A 246 -16.56 1.74 18.20
C LYS A 246 -17.98 1.89 17.63
N LEU A 247 -18.17 1.58 16.34
CA LEU A 247 -19.48 1.63 15.69
C LEU A 247 -20.47 0.64 16.33
N SER A 248 -21.69 1.09 16.56
CA SER A 248 -22.79 0.29 17.10
C SER A 248 -23.66 -0.32 16.01
N SER A 249 -24.53 -1.29 16.36
CA SER A 249 -25.53 -1.82 15.41
C SER A 249 -26.48 -0.73 14.88
N ARG A 250 -26.71 0.34 15.65
CA ARG A 250 -27.49 1.51 15.19
C ARG A 250 -26.72 2.32 14.16
N ASP A 251 -25.42 2.48 14.33
CA ASP A 251 -24.58 3.17 13.35
C ASP A 251 -24.55 2.42 12.02
N LEU A 252 -24.42 1.09 12.09
CA LEU A 252 -24.45 0.18 10.94
C LEU A 252 -25.82 0.17 10.25
N ASN A 253 -26.94 0.20 10.99
CA ASN A 253 -28.29 0.32 10.42
C ASN A 253 -28.43 1.60 9.58
N LEU A 254 -27.93 2.71 10.11
CA LEU A 254 -27.95 4.00 9.42
C LEU A 254 -27.05 4.01 8.18
N PHE A 255 -25.89 3.35 8.23
CA PHE A 255 -25.06 3.11 7.03
C PHE A 255 -25.81 2.29 5.98
N LEU A 256 -26.42 1.17 6.39
CA LEU A 256 -27.21 0.32 5.51
C LEU A 256 -28.33 1.09 4.82
N LYS A 257 -29.10 1.89 5.57
CA LYS A 257 -30.15 2.76 5.03
C LYS A 257 -29.59 3.83 4.08
N HIS A 258 -28.41 4.40 4.39
CA HIS A 258 -27.74 5.34 3.50
C HIS A 258 -27.34 4.69 2.17
N TRP A 259 -26.78 3.49 2.20
CA TRP A 259 -26.46 2.72 0.99
C TRP A 259 -27.71 2.36 0.18
N MET A 260 -28.80 1.98 0.85
CA MET A 260 -30.10 1.73 0.20
C MET A 260 -30.67 3.00 -0.47
N ALA A 261 -30.37 4.18 0.06
CA ALA A 261 -30.72 5.46 -0.55
C ALA A 261 -29.80 5.88 -1.71
N GLY A 262 -28.83 5.03 -2.10
CA GLY A 262 -27.89 5.28 -3.20
C GLY A 262 -26.54 5.87 -2.77
N GLY A 263 -26.32 6.06 -1.46
CA GLY A 263 -25.02 6.45 -0.91
C GLY A 263 -23.96 5.36 -1.08
N CYS A 264 -22.68 5.75 -1.01
CA CYS A 264 -21.53 4.84 -1.14
C CYS A 264 -21.65 3.87 -2.34
N SER A 265 -22.02 4.41 -3.51
CA SER A 265 -22.47 3.60 -4.66
C SER A 265 -21.41 2.65 -5.24
N GLN A 266 -20.11 2.93 -5.00
CA GLN A 266 -19.01 2.09 -5.46
C GLN A 266 -18.74 0.89 -4.55
N LEU A 267 -19.35 0.84 -3.36
CA LEU A 267 -19.11 -0.21 -2.37
C LEU A 267 -19.43 -1.60 -2.93
N LYS A 268 -18.46 -2.49 -2.79
CA LYS A 268 -18.51 -3.93 -3.08
C LYS A 268 -18.40 -4.76 -1.81
N GLU A 269 -17.62 -4.28 -0.85
CA GLU A 269 -17.40 -4.98 0.41
C GLU A 269 -17.21 -4.00 1.58
N LEU A 270 -17.94 -4.25 2.66
CA LEU A 270 -17.74 -3.61 3.95
C LEU A 270 -17.58 -4.67 5.04
N TRP A 271 -16.42 -4.67 5.69
CA TRP A 271 -16.06 -5.57 6.77
C TRP A 271 -15.70 -4.74 8.00
N ILE A 272 -16.42 -4.92 9.11
CA ILE A 272 -16.20 -4.15 10.34
C ILE A 272 -16.19 -5.10 11.54
N SER A 273 -15.07 -5.13 12.28
CA SER A 273 -15.03 -5.70 13.63
C SER A 273 -15.34 -4.63 14.66
N VAL A 274 -16.39 -4.85 15.45
CA VAL A 274 -16.90 -3.95 16.48
C VAL A 274 -16.61 -4.46 17.89
N GLU A 275 -16.72 -3.60 18.90
CA GLU A 275 -16.47 -3.96 20.31
C GLU A 275 -17.56 -4.88 20.88
N LYS A 276 -18.83 -4.56 20.62
CA LYS A 276 -19.99 -5.27 21.15
C LYS A 276 -20.61 -6.18 20.10
N PRO A 277 -21.18 -7.34 20.48
CA PRO A 277 -21.90 -8.18 19.54
C PRO A 277 -22.97 -7.43 18.75
N ILE A 278 -23.14 -7.83 17.50
CA ILE A 278 -24.11 -7.23 16.59
C ILE A 278 -25.50 -7.67 16.99
N ASN A 279 -26.35 -6.70 17.29
CA ASN A 279 -27.78 -6.93 17.44
C ASN A 279 -28.44 -6.82 16.05
N TYR A 280 -28.76 -7.96 15.44
CA TYR A 280 -29.38 -8.01 14.11
C TYR A 280 -30.80 -7.42 14.09
N GLN A 281 -31.54 -7.43 15.20
CA GLN A 281 -32.85 -6.77 15.29
C GLN A 281 -32.71 -5.26 15.13
N VAL A 282 -31.70 -4.67 15.79
CA VAL A 282 -31.39 -3.23 15.66
C VAL A 282 -30.78 -2.92 14.28
N LEU A 283 -29.89 -3.78 13.79
CA LEU A 283 -29.22 -3.61 12.50
C LEU A 283 -30.20 -3.59 11.32
N LEU A 284 -31.24 -4.44 11.36
CA LEU A 284 -32.21 -4.62 10.28
C LEU A 284 -33.52 -3.87 10.54
N ASP A 285 -33.62 -3.08 11.61
CA ASP A 285 -34.82 -2.32 11.94
C ASP A 285 -35.21 -1.36 10.80
N GLY A 286 -36.45 -1.48 10.34
CA GLY A 286 -37.00 -0.71 9.22
C GLY A 286 -36.34 -1.00 7.87
N VAL A 287 -35.80 -2.21 7.67
CA VAL A 287 -35.23 -2.68 6.39
C VAL A 287 -35.97 -3.95 5.95
N ASP A 288 -36.41 -3.97 4.70
CA ASP A 288 -36.97 -5.18 4.08
C ASP A 288 -35.84 -6.12 3.64
N PHE A 289 -35.86 -7.36 4.13
CA PHE A 289 -34.85 -8.36 3.82
C PHE A 289 -35.46 -9.75 3.59
N VAL A 290 -34.70 -10.60 2.89
CA VAL A 290 -34.98 -12.03 2.76
C VAL A 290 -33.91 -12.80 3.51
N GLU A 291 -34.31 -13.52 4.56
CA GLU A 291 -33.40 -14.42 5.28
C GLU A 291 -33.13 -15.68 4.46
N ARG A 292 -31.87 -16.10 4.44
CA ARG A 292 -31.40 -17.30 3.75
C ARG A 292 -31.01 -18.37 4.76
N GLU A 293 -31.44 -19.59 4.49
CA GLU A 293 -31.11 -20.74 5.32
C GLU A 293 -29.60 -20.97 5.38
N ARG A 294 -29.10 -21.43 6.53
CA ARG A 294 -27.67 -21.59 6.81
C ARG A 294 -26.94 -22.56 5.88
N HIS A 295 -27.66 -23.46 5.23
CA HIS A 295 -27.08 -24.43 4.30
C HIS A 295 -26.95 -23.88 2.86
N VAL A 296 -27.54 -22.71 2.58
CA VAL A 296 -27.41 -22.05 1.27
C VAL A 296 -26.03 -21.42 1.18
N GLU A 297 -25.24 -21.88 0.21
CA GLU A 297 -23.88 -21.42 -0.05
C GLU A 297 -23.84 -20.49 -1.27
N ARG A 298 -23.00 -19.46 -1.18
CA ARG A 298 -22.66 -18.54 -2.28
C ARG A 298 -21.17 -18.31 -2.29
N VAL A 299 -20.59 -18.17 -3.47
CA VAL A 299 -19.18 -17.87 -3.63
C VAL A 299 -19.05 -16.37 -3.87
N PHE A 300 -18.30 -15.70 -3.01
CA PHE A 300 -17.89 -14.32 -3.20
C PHE A 300 -16.44 -14.28 -3.63
N VAL A 301 -16.18 -13.54 -4.70
CA VAL A 301 -14.81 -13.23 -5.12
C VAL A 301 -14.49 -11.80 -4.70
N ASP A 302 -13.48 -11.67 -3.84
CA ASP A 302 -13.04 -10.38 -3.31
C ASP A 302 -12.13 -9.61 -4.30
N GLU A 303 -11.64 -8.43 -3.89
CA GLU A 303 -10.75 -7.61 -4.74
C GLU A 303 -9.43 -8.33 -5.09
N ALA A 304 -8.99 -9.27 -4.26
CA ALA A 304 -7.73 -10.00 -4.41
C ALA A 304 -7.92 -11.35 -5.13
N ASP A 305 -9.06 -11.58 -5.77
CA ASP A 305 -9.44 -12.86 -6.41
C ASP A 305 -9.50 -14.04 -5.42
N THR A 306 -9.66 -13.74 -4.12
CA THR A 306 -9.88 -14.73 -3.08
C THR A 306 -11.33 -15.17 -3.10
N HIS A 307 -11.54 -16.48 -3.04
CA HIS A 307 -12.87 -17.09 -3.08
C HIS A 307 -13.35 -17.42 -1.68
N ASP A 308 -14.33 -16.68 -1.18
CA ASP A 308 -14.95 -16.90 0.11
C ASP A 308 -16.33 -17.56 -0.03
N THR A 309 -16.61 -18.54 0.84
CA THR A 309 -17.94 -19.18 0.90
C THR A 309 -18.81 -18.52 1.95
N ILE A 310 -19.89 -17.88 1.51
CA ILE A 310 -20.92 -17.29 2.37
C ILE A 310 -22.03 -18.31 2.60
N ARG A 311 -22.40 -18.51 3.86
CA ARG A 311 -23.49 -19.41 4.26
C ARG A 311 -24.64 -18.65 4.91
N GLY A 312 -25.86 -18.81 4.39
CA GLY A 312 -27.05 -18.08 4.87
C GLY A 312 -26.85 -16.56 4.83
N GLY A 313 -27.52 -15.83 5.73
CA GLY A 313 -27.44 -14.37 5.82
C GLY A 313 -28.72 -13.67 5.37
N PHE A 314 -28.65 -12.35 5.26
CA PHE A 314 -29.81 -11.49 4.94
C PHE A 314 -29.59 -10.80 3.61
N ASP A 315 -30.42 -11.13 2.62
CA ASP A 315 -30.40 -10.47 1.32
C ASP A 315 -31.30 -9.24 1.35
N ILE A 316 -30.76 -8.08 0.98
CA ILE A 316 -31.49 -6.81 0.87
C ILE A 316 -31.35 -6.32 -0.55
N LYS A 317 -32.45 -5.77 -1.09
CA LYS A 317 -32.49 -5.24 -2.45
C LYS A 317 -32.65 -3.73 -2.40
N ARG A 318 -31.77 -3.01 -3.10
CA ARG A 318 -31.90 -1.57 -3.29
C ARG A 318 -32.92 -1.28 -4.38
N SER A 319 -33.99 -0.55 -4.03
CA SER A 319 -35.13 -0.34 -4.93
C SER A 319 -34.82 0.53 -6.15
N SER A 320 -33.81 1.40 -6.08
CA SER A 320 -33.48 2.33 -7.17
C SER A 320 -32.88 1.64 -8.40
N ASP A 321 -32.09 0.59 -8.21
CA ASP A 321 -31.30 -0.05 -9.28
C ASP A 321 -31.30 -1.58 -9.22
N ASN A 322 -32.05 -2.18 -8.29
CA ASN A 322 -32.12 -3.61 -8.06
C ASN A 322 -30.80 -4.26 -7.62
N VAL A 323 -29.78 -3.47 -7.28
CA VAL A 323 -28.53 -3.97 -6.70
C VAL A 323 -28.84 -4.66 -5.38
N LYS A 324 -28.17 -5.79 -5.13
CA LYS A 324 -28.40 -6.61 -3.94
C LYS A 324 -27.21 -6.52 -3.02
N VAL A 325 -27.49 -6.62 -1.73
CA VAL A 325 -26.47 -6.80 -0.71
C VAL A 325 -26.81 -8.02 0.12
N THR A 326 -25.80 -8.78 0.51
CA THR A 326 -25.91 -9.84 1.51
C THR A 326 -25.18 -9.39 2.76
N ILE A 327 -25.88 -9.36 3.89
CA ILE A 327 -25.27 -9.23 5.22
C ILE A 327 -25.05 -10.64 5.75
N ASN A 328 -23.80 -11.01 5.98
CA ASN A 328 -23.46 -12.30 6.55
C ASN A 328 -24.04 -12.41 7.98
N ASN A 329 -24.69 -13.53 8.28
CA ASN A 329 -25.12 -13.84 9.64
C ASN A 329 -24.02 -14.63 10.35
N GLY A 330 -23.14 -13.91 11.05
CA GLY A 330 -22.04 -14.52 11.82
C GLY A 330 -22.47 -15.30 13.07
N GLY A 331 -23.77 -15.43 13.33
CA GLY A 331 -24.32 -16.14 14.48
C GLY A 331 -24.43 -15.29 15.75
N GLU A 332 -24.93 -15.93 16.81
CA GLU A 332 -25.07 -15.31 18.13
C GLU A 332 -23.69 -14.91 18.67
N ASN A 333 -23.59 -13.69 19.18
CA ASN A 333 -22.36 -13.07 19.69
C ASN A 333 -21.31 -12.65 18.64
N SER A 334 -21.62 -12.73 17.34
CA SER A 334 -20.70 -12.19 16.32
C SER A 334 -20.41 -10.71 16.55
N ARG A 335 -19.12 -10.37 16.53
CA ARG A 335 -18.61 -8.99 16.55
C ARG A 335 -18.17 -8.52 15.17
N LEU A 336 -18.46 -9.32 14.14
CA LEU A 336 -18.11 -9.04 12.76
C LEU A 336 -19.35 -8.69 11.96
N PHE A 337 -19.37 -7.49 11.42
CA PHE A 337 -20.32 -7.06 10.40
C PHE A 337 -19.66 -7.23 9.04
N TRP A 338 -20.27 -8.03 8.18
CA TRP A 338 -19.77 -8.24 6.81
C TRP A 338 -20.93 -8.09 5.84
N MET A 339 -20.78 -7.12 4.95
CA MET A 339 -21.76 -6.67 3.98
C MET A 339 -21.13 -6.73 2.60
N ILE A 340 -21.76 -7.47 1.70
CA ILE A 340 -21.24 -7.80 0.37
C ILE A 340 -22.25 -7.35 -0.67
N VAL A 341 -21.83 -6.53 -1.62
CA VAL A 341 -22.69 -5.97 -2.66
C VAL A 341 -22.46 -6.73 -3.96
N TRP A 342 -23.57 -7.18 -4.57
CA TRP A 342 -23.59 -7.96 -5.80
C TRP A 342 -23.91 -7.08 -7.03
N PRO A 343 -23.31 -7.33 -8.20
CA PRO A 343 -22.34 -8.38 -8.44
C PRO A 343 -21.01 -8.12 -7.72
N ASP A 344 -20.24 -9.17 -7.43
CA ASP A 344 -18.95 -9.08 -6.74
C ASP A 344 -17.85 -8.43 -7.61
N PHE A 345 -16.56 -8.65 -7.28
CA PHE A 345 -15.45 -8.12 -8.07
C PHE A 345 -15.22 -8.89 -9.39
N ALA A 346 -15.61 -10.16 -9.46
CA ALA A 346 -15.54 -10.98 -10.67
C ALA A 346 -16.81 -10.85 -11.55
N GLY A 347 -17.82 -10.12 -11.10
CA GLY A 347 -19.08 -9.92 -11.82
C GLY A 347 -20.14 -10.99 -11.52
N ASN A 348 -19.89 -11.88 -10.56
CA ASN A 348 -20.86 -12.88 -10.13
C ASN A 348 -21.99 -12.20 -9.38
N SER A 349 -23.23 -12.56 -9.67
CA SER A 349 -24.39 -12.01 -8.94
C SER A 349 -24.86 -12.91 -7.80
N TYR A 350 -24.39 -14.16 -7.75
CA TYR A 350 -24.73 -15.22 -6.79
C TYR A 350 -23.73 -16.37 -6.84
#